data_AF-M3J9W9-F1
#
_entry.id   AF-M3J9W9-F1
#
_cell.length_a   1.000
_cell.length_b   1.000
_cell.length_c   1.000
_cell.angle_alpha   90.00
_cell.angle_beta   90.00
_cell.angle_gamma   90.00
#
_symmetry.space_group_name_H-M   'P 1'
#
loop_
_entity.id
_entity.type
_entity.pdbx_description
1 polymer ?
#
loop_
_entity_poly.entity_id
_entity_poly.type
_entity_poly.pdbx_seq_one_letter_code
_entity_poly.pdbx_strand_id
1 'polypeptide(L)'
;MTSENLKDKQISAEISPSNLTNGEAQNKTESSLQSSAIVICGGGTGGHLAVAKALNEELVSRGCRTIFVGSSSGQDKMWFENDAAFSEKFFLPSSGVVNKRGLGKFFRLFNIQNLALN
;
A
#
# COMPACT_ATOMS: atom_id res chain seq x y z
N MET A 1 -51.66 54.39 28.15
CA MET A 1 -52.67 54.63 27.09
C MET A 1 -51.94 54.46 25.76
N THR A 2 -51.78 53.23 25.26
CA THR A 2 -52.66 52.49 24.32
C THR A 2 -52.83 53.17 22.96
N SER A 3 -52.18 52.63 21.92
CA SER A 3 -52.80 51.85 20.82
C SER A 3 -51.70 51.43 19.83
N GLU A 4 -51.47 50.12 19.62
CA GLU A 4 -51.99 49.31 18.49
C GLU A 4 -51.39 49.70 17.13
N ASN A 5 -50.47 48.92 16.55
CA ASN A 5 -50.62 47.69 15.72
C ASN A 5 -51.03 47.99 14.27
N LEU A 6 -50.18 47.60 13.30
CA LEU A 6 -50.45 46.90 12.02
C LEU A 6 -49.17 46.98 11.15
N LYS A 7 -48.37 45.92 11.07
CA LYS A 7 -48.28 44.93 9.95
C LYS A 7 -48.04 45.55 8.58
N ASP A 8 -46.84 45.32 8.04
CA ASP A 8 -46.71 44.86 6.66
C ASP A 8 -45.54 43.87 6.51
N LYS A 9 -45.83 42.82 5.77
CA LYS A 9 -45.11 41.58 5.60
C LYS A 9 -44.53 41.59 4.19
N GLN A 10 -43.21 41.59 4.02
CA GLN A 10 -42.64 40.90 2.86
C GLN A 10 -41.20 40.42 3.05
N ILE A 11 -41.04 39.17 2.67
CA ILE A 11 -39.90 38.26 2.78
C ILE A 11 -38.86 38.59 1.72
N SER A 12 -37.56 38.49 2.05
CA SER A 12 -36.52 38.00 1.13
C SER A 12 -35.31 37.54 1.93
N ALA A 13 -34.78 36.38 1.53
CA ALA A 13 -34.08 35.42 2.34
C ALA A 13 -32.63 35.79 2.70
N GLU A 14 -32.23 35.39 3.91
CA GLU A 14 -30.85 35.09 4.27
C GLU A 14 -30.34 33.92 3.41
N ILE A 15 -29.14 34.04 2.84
CA ILE A 15 -28.30 32.89 2.53
C ILE A 15 -26.84 33.28 2.82
N SER A 16 -26.39 32.98 4.03
CA SER A 16 -24.96 32.96 4.39
C SER A 16 -24.24 31.87 3.59
N PRO A 17 -23.06 32.14 3.00
CA PRO A 17 -22.30 31.12 2.26
C PRO A 17 -21.55 30.22 3.26
N SER A 18 -22.26 29.35 3.98
CA SER A 18 -21.65 28.44 4.97
C SER A 18 -21.74 26.96 4.62
N ASN A 19 -22.25 26.56 3.45
CA ASN A 19 -22.36 25.15 3.09
C ASN A 19 -21.68 24.85 1.74
N LEU A 20 -20.35 24.75 1.75
CA LEU A 20 -19.63 23.92 0.80
C LEU A 20 -19.22 22.63 1.53
N THR A 21 -20.13 21.68 1.51
CA THR A 21 -20.02 20.34 2.08
C THR A 21 -18.97 19.53 1.34
N ASN A 22 -17.69 19.67 1.71
CA ASN A 22 -16.60 18.79 1.26
C ASN A 22 -15.90 18.05 2.42
N GLY A 23 -16.23 18.36 3.68
CA GLY A 23 -15.52 17.79 4.86
C GLY A 23 -15.99 16.41 5.34
N GLU A 24 -17.23 16.03 5.06
CA GLU A 24 -17.83 14.79 5.62
C GLU A 24 -17.51 13.54 4.79
N ALA A 25 -17.32 13.68 3.48
CA ALA A 25 -16.89 12.57 2.62
C ALA A 25 -15.41 12.21 2.82
N GLN A 26 -14.56 13.20 3.12
CA GLN A 26 -13.12 12.98 3.34
C GLN A 26 -12.85 12.34 4.71
N ASN A 27 -13.53 12.77 5.78
CA ASN A 27 -13.35 12.20 7.11
C ASN A 27 -13.79 10.72 7.22
N LYS A 28 -14.83 10.32 6.47
CA LYS A 28 -15.35 8.95 6.51
C LYS A 28 -14.43 7.96 5.77
N THR A 29 -13.76 8.41 4.71
CA THR A 29 -12.75 7.62 4.01
C THR A 29 -11.44 7.53 4.80
N GLU A 30 -11.00 8.61 5.45
CA GLU A 30 -9.81 8.61 6.30
C GLU A 30 -9.97 7.75 7.56
N SER A 31 -11.15 7.76 8.22
CA SER A 31 -11.42 6.87 9.37
C SER A 31 -11.68 5.42 8.96
N SER A 32 -12.15 5.16 7.73
CA SER A 32 -12.31 3.81 7.16
C SER A 32 -10.97 3.21 6.72
N LEU A 33 -10.01 4.05 6.30
CA LEU A 33 -8.65 3.65 5.96
C LEU A 33 -7.82 3.32 7.20
N GLN A 34 -8.10 3.94 8.35
CA GLN A 34 -7.47 3.61 9.64
C GLN A 34 -7.69 2.15 10.09
N SER A 35 -8.65 1.42 9.51
CA SER A 35 -8.87 -0.02 9.78
C SER A 35 -8.52 -0.94 8.60
N SER A 36 -8.08 -0.39 7.46
CA SER A 36 -7.85 -1.20 6.24
C SER A 36 -6.37 -1.50 6.08
N ALA A 37 -5.98 -2.75 6.35
CA ALA A 37 -4.61 -3.21 6.11
C ALA A 37 -4.42 -3.57 4.63
N ILE A 38 -3.32 -3.11 4.03
CA ILE A 38 -2.92 -3.47 2.67
C ILE A 38 -2.01 -4.69 2.73
N VAL A 39 -2.44 -5.79 2.13
CA VAL A 39 -1.66 -7.03 2.07
C VAL A 39 -0.85 -7.06 0.77
N ILE A 40 0.47 -7.04 0.91
CA ILE A 40 1.42 -7.21 -0.19
C ILE A 40 1.75 -8.70 -0.26
N CYS A 41 1.11 -9.38 -1.21
CA CYS A 41 1.41 -10.76 -1.56
C CYS A 41 2.39 -10.79 -2.72
N GLY A 42 3.47 -11.56 -2.59
CA GLY A 42 4.43 -11.69 -3.67
C GLY A 42 5.73 -12.34 -3.21
N GLY A 43 6.46 -12.91 -4.15
CA GLY A 43 7.71 -13.60 -3.90
C GLY A 43 8.46 -13.87 -5.20
N GLY A 44 9.75 -14.18 -5.10
CA GLY A 44 10.56 -14.46 -6.29
C GLY A 44 12.03 -14.12 -6.11
N THR A 45 12.62 -13.54 -7.15
CA THR A 45 13.99 -13.02 -7.10
C THR A 45 13.99 -11.51 -6.85
N GLY A 46 15.14 -10.95 -6.49
CA GLY A 46 15.32 -9.55 -6.07
C GLY A 46 14.60 -8.48 -6.89
N GLY A 47 14.37 -8.67 -8.20
CA GLY A 47 13.61 -7.70 -9.00
C GLY A 47 12.15 -7.52 -8.55
N HIS A 48 11.47 -8.61 -8.18
CA HIS A 48 10.10 -8.55 -7.65
C HIS A 48 10.09 -7.99 -6.22
N LEU A 49 11.09 -8.38 -5.43
CA LEU A 49 11.22 -7.97 -4.03
C LEU A 49 11.57 -6.48 -3.91
N ALA A 50 12.39 -5.94 -4.81
CA ALA A 50 12.71 -4.51 -4.85
C ALA A 50 11.46 -3.66 -5.08
N VAL A 51 10.58 -4.07 -6.00
CA VAL A 51 9.32 -3.37 -6.27
C VAL A 51 8.38 -3.46 -5.07
N ALA A 52 8.26 -4.64 -4.46
CA ALA A 52 7.44 -4.81 -3.25
C ALA A 52 7.93 -3.94 -2.09
N LYS A 53 9.25 -3.80 -1.94
CA LYS A 53 9.86 -2.93 -0.92
C LYS A 53 9.53 -1.46 -1.16
N ALA A 54 9.77 -0.96 -2.38
CA ALA A 54 9.50 0.43 -2.72
C ALA A 54 8.00 0.78 -2.58
N LEU A 55 7.12 -0.16 -2.95
CA LEU A 55 5.68 -0.01 -2.73
C LEU A 55 5.34 0.08 -1.24
N ASN A 56 5.93 -0.80 -0.41
CA ASN A 56 5.71 -0.78 1.03
C ASN A 56 6.15 0.54 1.66
N GLU A 57 7.35 1.02 1.32
CA GLU A 57 7.89 2.29 1.83
C GLU A 57 6.95 3.47 1.54
N GLU A 58 6.38 3.53 0.34
CA GLU A 58 5.43 4.59 -0.04
C GLU A 58 4.05 4.44 0.63
N LEU A 59 3.59 3.22 0.89
CA LEU A 59 2.34 3.02 1.62
C LEU A 59 2.50 3.41 3.10
N VAL A 60 3.62 3.03 3.70
CA VAL A 60 3.95 3.41 5.09
C VAL A 60 4.14 4.91 5.21
N SER A 61 4.77 5.58 4.23
CA SER A 61 4.91 7.05 4.23
C SER A 61 3.55 7.78 4.21
N ARG A 62 2.53 7.15 3.62
CA ARG A 62 1.13 7.61 3.61
C ARG A 62 0.33 7.20 4.85
N GLY A 63 0.96 6.58 5.84
CA GLY A 63 0.32 6.14 7.08
C GLY A 63 -0.54 4.88 6.92
N CYS A 64 -0.37 4.11 5.84
CA CYS A 64 -1.10 2.86 5.65
C CYS A 64 -0.44 1.72 6.43
N ARG A 65 -1.27 0.86 7.06
CA ARG A 65 -0.81 -0.39 7.65
C ARG A 65 -0.60 -1.43 6.56
N THR A 66 0.60 -2.00 6.49
CA THR A 66 0.97 -2.99 5.48
C THR A 66 1.32 -4.34 6.10
N ILE A 67 0.93 -5.41 5.41
CA ILE A 67 1.21 -6.80 5.80
C ILE A 67 1.87 -7.50 4.63
N PHE A 68 3.00 -8.16 4.84
CA PHE A 68 3.65 -8.97 3.81
C PHE A 68 3.24 -10.43 3.92
N VAL A 69 2.94 -11.07 2.79
CA VAL A 69 2.74 -12.52 2.69
C VAL A 69 3.61 -13.07 1.56
N GLY A 70 4.60 -13.88 1.91
CA GLY A 70 5.57 -14.44 0.97
C GLY A 70 5.96 -15.87 1.29
N SER A 71 7.01 -16.37 0.63
CA SER A 71 7.53 -17.72 0.82
C SER A 71 8.59 -17.80 1.91
N SER A 72 8.56 -18.86 2.72
CA SER A 72 9.70 -19.24 3.56
C SER A 72 10.85 -19.88 2.78
N SER A 73 10.60 -20.28 1.53
CA SER A 73 11.53 -20.98 0.64
C SER A 73 11.91 -20.06 -0.53
N GLY A 74 12.92 -19.22 -0.36
CA GLY A 74 13.32 -18.27 -1.41
C GLY A 74 14.08 -17.07 -0.88
N GLN A 75 14.09 -15.97 -1.65
CA GLN A 75 14.75 -14.73 -1.27
C GLN A 75 13.85 -13.84 -0.39
N ASP A 76 12.53 -14.07 -0.36
CA ASP A 76 11.55 -13.24 0.35
C ASP A 76 11.92 -13.06 1.83
N LYS A 77 12.29 -14.17 2.51
CA LYS A 77 12.67 -14.16 3.92
C LYS A 77 13.93 -13.32 4.17
N MET A 78 14.97 -13.50 3.35
CA MET A 78 16.20 -12.71 3.44
C MET A 78 15.93 -11.21 3.27
N TRP A 79 14.99 -10.83 2.41
CA TRP A 79 14.67 -9.43 2.14
C TRP A 79 13.83 -8.78 3.24
N PHE A 80 12.83 -9.50 3.76
CA PHE A 80 11.79 -8.87 4.57
C PHE A 80 11.72 -9.34 6.01
N GLU A 81 12.37 -10.44 6.41
CA GLU A 81 12.30 -10.96 7.79
C GLU A 81 12.67 -9.90 8.83
N ASN A 82 13.72 -9.12 8.57
CA ASN A 82 14.20 -8.05 9.46
C ASN A 82 13.72 -6.65 9.06
N ASP A 83 12.86 -6.54 8.05
CA ASP A 83 12.34 -5.23 7.60
C ASP A 83 11.26 -4.74 8.56
N ALA A 84 11.54 -3.65 9.28
CA ALA A 84 10.62 -3.07 10.26
C ALA A 84 9.50 -2.22 9.62
N ALA A 85 9.56 -1.95 8.31
CA ALA A 85 8.54 -1.14 7.64
C ALA A 85 7.20 -1.88 7.53
N PHE A 86 7.20 -3.21 7.49
CA PHE A 86 5.97 -3.99 7.53
C PHE A 86 5.41 -4.09 8.95
N SER A 87 4.11 -3.91 9.10
CA SER A 87 3.44 -4.12 10.39
C SER A 87 3.42 -5.61 10.77
N GLU A 88 3.17 -6.49 9.80
CA GLU A 88 3.18 -7.94 9.98
C GLU A 88 3.77 -8.64 8.76
N LYS A 89 4.34 -9.83 8.97
CA LYS A 89 5.01 -10.62 7.94
C LYS A 89 4.69 -12.10 8.14
N PHE A 90 4.15 -12.72 7.11
CA PHE A 90 3.85 -14.16 7.09
C PHE A 90 4.64 -14.85 5.98
N PHE A 91 5.47 -15.82 6.36
CA PHE A 91 6.24 -16.62 5.43
C PHE A 91 5.68 -18.04 5.39
N LEU A 92 5.05 -18.39 4.27
CA LEU A 92 4.41 -19.68 4.07
C LEU A 92 5.38 -20.68 3.43
N PRO A 93 5.38 -21.96 3.84
CA PRO A 93 6.12 -23.00 3.14
C PRO A 93 5.53 -23.16 1.73
N SER A 94 6.22 -22.64 0.71
CA SER A 94 5.81 -22.80 -0.68
C SER A 94 6.97 -23.31 -1.52
N SER A 95 6.69 -24.26 -2.41
CA SER A 95 7.67 -24.76 -3.37
C SER A 95 7.47 -24.06 -4.69
N GLY A 96 8.48 -23.33 -5.17
CA GLY A 96 8.40 -22.65 -6.46
C GLY A 96 8.12 -23.63 -7.60
N VAL A 97 7.04 -23.39 -8.35
CA VAL A 97 6.63 -24.23 -9.50
C VAL A 97 7.62 -24.22 -10.68
N VAL A 98 8.58 -23.29 -10.68
CA VAL A 98 9.46 -23.03 -11.83
C VAL A 98 10.93 -23.44 -11.62
N ASN A 99 11.32 -23.99 -10.47
CA ASN A 99 12.71 -24.41 -10.23
C ASN A 99 12.97 -25.92 -10.41
N LYS A 100 12.21 -26.61 -11.27
CA LYS A 100 12.52 -28.00 -11.63
C LYS A 100 13.60 -28.14 -12.73
N ARG A 101 14.12 -27.04 -13.31
CA ARG A 101 15.12 -27.06 -14.42
C ARG A 101 16.12 -25.87 -14.41
N GLY A 102 16.40 -25.26 -13.25
CA GLY A 102 17.04 -23.94 -13.14
C GLY A 102 18.58 -23.85 -13.17
N LEU A 103 19.32 -24.97 -13.11
CA LEU A 103 20.79 -24.93 -13.14
C LEU A 103 21.36 -24.36 -14.46
N GLY A 104 20.60 -24.37 -15.56
CA GLY A 104 21.05 -23.88 -16.87
C GLY A 104 21.41 -22.38 -16.91
N LYS A 105 20.93 -21.56 -15.97
CA LYS A 105 21.29 -20.13 -15.92
C LYS A 105 22.64 -19.88 -15.27
N PHE A 106 23.05 -20.69 -14.29
CA PHE A 106 24.36 -20.60 -13.65
C PHE A 106 25.51 -20.91 -14.62
N PHE A 107 25.28 -21.79 -15.60
CA PHE A 107 26.25 -22.07 -16.67
C PHE A 107 26.56 -20.85 -17.55
N ARG A 108 25.64 -19.89 -17.70
CA ARG A 108 25.88 -18.71 -18.54
C ARG A 108 26.94 -17.77 -17.97
N LEU A 109 27.13 -17.76 -16.64
CA LEU A 109 28.18 -16.98 -16.00
C LEU A 109 29.57 -17.65 -16.09
N PHE A 110 29.62 -18.99 -16.08
CA PHE A 110 30.87 -19.74 -16.33
C PHE A 110 31.36 -19.62 -17.78
N ASN A 111 30.43 -19.55 -18.74
CA ASN A 111 30.77 -19.44 -20.17
C ASN A 111 31.50 -18.13 -20.51
N ILE A 112 31.23 -17.04 -19.78
CA ILE A 112 31.89 -15.74 -19.98
C ILE A 112 33.33 -15.78 -19.45
N GLN A 113 33.58 -16.48 -18.33
CA GLN A 113 34.94 -16.63 -17.80
C GLN A 113 35.81 -17.53 -18.69
N ASN A 114 35.24 -18.59 -19.28
CA ASN A 114 35.97 -19.49 -20.17
C ASN A 114 36.27 -18.87 -21.55
N LEU A 115 35.46 -17.90 -22.00
CA LEU A 115 35.74 -17.11 -23.21
C LEU A 115 36.80 -16.01 -23.00
N ALA A 116 37.04 -15.59 -21.75
CA ALA A 116 37.99 -14.53 -21.43
C ALA A 116 39.43 -15.05 -21.19
N LEU A 117 39.61 -16.37 -21.06
CA LEU A 117 40.88 -17.03 -20.76
C LEU A 117 41.42 -17.90 -21.91
N ASN A 118 40.77 -17.88 -23.08
CA ASN A 118 41.15 -18.59 -24.30
C ASN A 118 41.28 -17.58 -25.45
#